data_AF-A0A428XF22-F1
#
_entry.id   AF-A0A428XF22-F1
#
_cell.length_a   1.000
_cell.length_b   1.000
_cell.length_c   1.000
_cell.angle_alpha   90.00
_cell.angle_beta   90.00
_cell.angle_gamma   90.00
#
_symmetry.space_group_name_H-M   'P 1'
#
loop_
_entity.id
_entity.type
_entity.pdbx_description
1 polymer ?
#
loop_
_entity_poly.entity_id
_entity_poly.type
_entity_poly.pdbx_seq_one_letter_code
_entity_poly.pdbx_strand_id
1 'polypeptide(L)'
;MAETGTDIGAPAVLDRDGLDALVKALAARGRTVIGPTVRDGAVVLAEIDSGDRLPYGWGVELAAGRYRLRRRTDGAAFAHSAGPQSWKTYLHPERVRQWSADRAPDGGLTVTAGEGEGAARPSFAFLGVRPCDLRAIAVQDRVLAGGRHPDGVYRARRERAFIVAVECTEPGETCFCVSMGSGPAAENGYDLALTELTAGGGGDTDGHGDGEHRFLVRVGSEEGAAVLEEVAHRPAGRPTAAAARDRVTEASRRMGRAMPPVDLRRLMGDSLDSAHWDDIAERCLSCGNCTLVCPTCFCTTTEDVTDLTGDHAERWRRWDSCFDLDFSFMHGGPVRSSVRSRHRQWMTHKLATWYDQFGSSGCVGCGRCVVWCPAGIDITEEAAEFHARAREAESGRDGPGGDGRTGSGVPTAAAHRTDGGLP
;
A
#
# COMPACT_ATOMS: atom_id res chain seq x y z
N MET A 1 -16.98 -9.73 -7.88
CA MET A 1 -17.97 -8.73 -8.31
C MET A 1 -17.91 -7.63 -7.27
N ALA A 2 -17.36 -6.47 -7.64
CA ALA A 2 -17.28 -5.33 -6.73
C ALA A 2 -18.70 -4.76 -6.58
N GLU A 3 -19.22 -4.75 -5.36
CA GLU A 3 -20.34 -3.87 -5.04
C GLU A 3 -19.84 -2.45 -5.25
N THR A 4 -20.30 -1.81 -6.32
CA THR A 4 -20.19 -0.36 -6.48
C THR A 4 -20.96 0.25 -5.32
N GLY A 5 -20.25 0.70 -4.29
CA GLY A 5 -20.85 1.53 -3.24
C GLY A 5 -21.44 2.77 -3.91
N THR A 6 -22.72 3.00 -3.67
CA THR A 6 -23.42 4.17 -4.20
C THR A 6 -23.11 5.34 -3.28
N ASP A 7 -22.47 6.39 -3.81
CA ASP A 7 -22.39 7.67 -3.10
C ASP A 7 -23.77 8.04 -2.56
N ILE A 8 -23.84 8.48 -1.31
CA ILE A 8 -25.10 8.79 -0.65
C ILE A 8 -25.34 10.30 -0.75
N GLY A 9 -26.48 10.70 -1.31
CA GLY A 9 -26.85 12.11 -1.42
C GLY A 9 -26.20 12.84 -2.59
N ALA A 10 -26.45 14.15 -2.66
CA ALA A 10 -25.90 15.01 -3.71
C ALA A 10 -24.47 15.45 -3.35
N PRO A 11 -23.56 15.57 -4.34
CA PRO A 11 -22.22 16.07 -4.08
C PRO A 11 -22.24 17.52 -3.57
N ALA A 12 -21.30 17.84 -2.70
CA ALA A 12 -21.13 19.17 -2.12
C ALA A 12 -19.80 19.82 -2.53
N VAL A 13 -19.64 21.10 -2.22
CA VAL A 13 -18.39 21.84 -2.42
C VAL A 13 -18.02 22.51 -1.11
N LEU A 14 -16.77 22.31 -0.70
CA LEU A 14 -16.08 23.06 0.36
C LEU A 14 -15.09 24.04 -0.28
N ASP A 15 -14.88 25.16 0.39
CA ASP A 15 -13.69 25.99 0.19
C ASP A 15 -12.60 25.60 1.22
N ARG A 16 -11.58 26.45 1.38
CA ARG A 16 -10.50 26.20 2.36
C ARG A 16 -10.98 26.29 3.80
N ASP A 17 -11.86 27.25 4.11
CA ASP A 17 -12.41 27.42 5.45
C ASP A 17 -13.31 26.24 5.81
N GLY A 18 -14.07 25.72 4.84
CA GLY A 18 -14.84 24.49 4.95
C GLY A 18 -13.96 23.25 5.19
N LEU A 19 -12.79 23.16 4.52
CA LEU A 19 -11.85 22.06 4.78
C LEU A 19 -11.24 22.14 6.19
N ASP A 20 -10.90 23.34 6.66
CA ASP A 20 -10.43 23.55 8.04
C ASP A 20 -11.53 23.25 9.07
N ALA A 21 -12.77 23.66 8.80
CA ALA A 21 -13.92 23.33 9.61
C ALA A 21 -14.19 21.81 9.66
N LEU A 22 -13.95 21.08 8.56
CA LEU A 22 -14.00 19.61 8.55
C LEU A 22 -12.98 18.99 9.51
N VAL A 23 -11.74 19.48 9.52
CA VAL A 23 -10.71 19.02 10.49
C VAL A 23 -11.17 19.26 11.92
N LYS A 24 -11.68 20.46 12.21
CA LYS A 24 -12.20 20.84 13.54
C LYS A 24 -13.40 20.00 13.96
N ALA A 25 -14.34 19.72 13.05
CA ALA A 25 -15.51 18.89 13.32
C ALA A 25 -15.14 17.43 13.63
N LEU A 26 -14.12 16.89 12.94
CA LEU A 26 -13.58 15.56 13.22
C LEU A 26 -12.90 15.51 14.60
N ALA A 27 -12.09 16.52 14.92
CA ALA A 27 -11.46 16.64 16.24
C ALA A 27 -12.48 16.80 17.38
N ALA A 28 -13.53 17.60 17.17
CA ALA A 28 -14.63 17.79 18.13
C ALA A 28 -15.40 16.49 18.41
N ARG A 29 -15.42 15.54 17.46
CA ARG A 29 -15.93 14.17 17.65
C ARG A 29 -14.96 13.22 18.35
N GLY A 30 -13.89 13.75 18.95
CA GLY A 30 -12.92 12.96 19.72
C GLY A 30 -11.97 12.13 18.85
N ARG A 31 -11.77 12.50 17.59
CA ARG A 31 -10.82 11.84 16.69
C ARG A 31 -9.50 12.57 16.64
N THR A 32 -8.41 11.82 16.65
CA THR A 32 -7.08 12.32 16.25
C THR A 32 -7.04 12.41 14.73
N VAL A 33 -6.97 13.62 14.19
CA VAL A 33 -6.93 13.84 12.74
C VAL A 33 -5.49 13.72 12.24
N ILE A 34 -5.24 12.78 11.34
CA ILE A 34 -3.95 12.57 10.70
C ILE A 34 -4.06 13.03 9.24
N GLY A 35 -3.16 13.91 8.81
CA GLY A 35 -3.11 14.39 7.43
C GLY A 35 -1.67 14.56 6.91
N PRO A 36 -1.52 14.84 5.61
CA PRO A 36 -0.22 15.15 5.04
C PRO A 36 0.28 16.51 5.56
N THR A 37 1.57 16.59 5.87
CA THR A 37 2.28 17.81 6.27
C THR A 37 3.68 17.81 5.68
N VAL A 38 4.32 18.99 5.56
CA VAL A 38 5.73 19.07 5.14
C VAL A 38 6.65 18.97 6.35
N ARG A 39 7.57 18.00 6.34
CA ARG A 39 8.63 17.86 7.34
C ARG A 39 9.87 17.23 6.73
N ASP A 40 11.06 17.71 7.11
CA ASP A 40 12.36 17.14 6.72
C ASP A 40 12.52 16.89 5.20
N GLY A 41 11.98 17.79 4.38
CA GLY A 41 12.08 17.69 2.92
C GLY A 41 11.15 16.65 2.29
N ALA A 42 10.13 16.18 3.01
CA ALA A 42 9.11 15.27 2.50
C ALA A 42 7.68 15.65 2.95
N VAL A 43 6.69 15.19 2.18
CA VAL A 43 5.30 15.14 2.66
C VAL A 43 5.15 13.87 3.50
N VAL A 44 4.85 14.04 4.78
CA VAL A 44 4.70 12.98 5.78
C VAL A 44 3.30 13.02 6.41
N LEU A 45 2.85 11.91 6.99
CA LEU A 45 1.59 11.86 7.73
C LEU A 45 1.86 12.26 9.18
N ALA A 46 1.12 13.25 9.67
CA ALA A 46 1.22 13.73 11.05
C ALA A 46 -0.17 14.12 11.58
N GLU A 47 -0.28 14.22 12.90
CA GLU A 47 -1.44 14.82 13.54
C GLU A 47 -1.57 16.29 13.13
N ILE A 48 -2.80 16.69 12.81
CA ILE A 48 -3.16 18.06 12.45
C ILE A 48 -4.39 18.49 13.25
N ASP A 49 -4.39 19.75 13.67
CA ASP A 49 -5.48 20.43 14.39
C ASP A 49 -6.22 21.45 13.53
N SER A 50 -5.70 21.73 12.32
CA SER A 50 -6.24 22.69 11.36
C SER A 50 -5.93 22.29 9.92
N GLY A 51 -6.81 22.67 9.00
CA GLY A 51 -6.59 22.57 7.56
C GLY A 51 -5.35 23.35 7.08
N ASP A 52 -4.96 24.41 7.77
CA ASP A 52 -3.77 25.23 7.44
C ASP A 52 -2.45 24.46 7.56
N ARG A 53 -2.45 23.31 8.26
CA ARG A 53 -1.29 22.42 8.38
C ARG A 53 -1.01 21.61 7.12
N LEU A 54 -1.97 21.54 6.19
CA LEU A 54 -1.84 20.83 4.92
C LEU A 54 -0.74 21.46 4.05
N PRO A 55 -0.13 20.70 3.13
CA PRO A 55 1.05 21.13 2.39
C PRO A 55 0.68 22.01 1.19
N TYR A 56 -0.10 23.07 1.42
CA TYR A 56 -0.50 24.04 0.40
C TYR A 56 0.70 24.62 -0.35
N GLY A 57 0.63 24.60 -1.69
CA GLY A 57 1.67 25.12 -2.56
C GLY A 57 2.92 24.23 -2.63
N TRP A 58 2.83 22.97 -2.20
CA TRP A 58 3.88 21.98 -2.37
C TRP A 58 3.44 20.86 -3.32
N GLY A 59 4.36 20.47 -4.18
CA GLY A 59 4.29 19.26 -4.99
C GLY A 59 5.54 18.43 -4.80
N VAL A 60 5.63 17.34 -5.54
CA VAL A 60 6.78 16.43 -5.53
C VAL A 60 7.30 16.22 -6.94
N GLU A 61 8.57 15.85 -7.01
CA GLU A 61 9.23 15.25 -8.16
C GLU A 61 9.79 13.90 -7.72
N LEU A 62 9.42 12.84 -8.43
CA LEU A 62 9.78 11.48 -8.10
C LEU A 62 10.61 10.84 -9.23
N ALA A 63 11.57 10.01 -8.86
CA ALA A 63 12.20 9.05 -9.75
C ALA A 63 12.63 7.83 -8.93
N ALA A 64 13.14 6.79 -9.59
CA ALA A 64 13.72 5.66 -8.86
C ALA A 64 14.85 6.15 -7.94
N GLY A 65 14.73 5.85 -6.64
CA GLY A 65 15.67 6.32 -5.61
C GLY A 65 15.68 7.83 -5.33
N ARG A 66 14.72 8.61 -5.84
CA ARG A 66 14.68 10.07 -5.67
C ARG A 66 13.30 10.58 -5.28
N TYR A 67 13.27 11.36 -4.19
CA TYR A 67 12.12 12.16 -3.77
C TYR A 67 12.57 13.60 -3.57
N ARG A 68 11.84 14.57 -4.13
CA ARG A 68 12.12 15.99 -3.91
C ARG A 68 10.83 16.81 -3.82
N LEU A 69 10.76 17.70 -2.85
CA LEU A 69 9.71 18.72 -2.80
C LEU A 69 9.97 19.81 -3.85
N ARG A 70 8.90 20.25 -4.51
CA ARG A 70 8.91 21.44 -5.37
C ARG A 70 7.82 22.41 -4.95
N ARG A 71 8.09 23.69 -5.08
CA ARG A 71 7.07 24.74 -4.87
C ARG A 71 6.09 24.75 -6.04
N ARG A 72 4.83 25.02 -5.74
CA ARG A 72 3.75 25.23 -6.70
C ARG A 72 3.13 26.60 -6.47
N THR A 73 2.65 27.22 -7.54
CA THR A 73 2.01 28.54 -7.52
C THR A 73 0.49 28.47 -7.53
N ASP A 74 -0.09 27.31 -7.82
CA ASP A 74 -1.55 27.09 -7.86
C ASP A 74 -2.17 26.89 -6.47
N GLY A 75 -1.34 26.83 -5.43
CA GLY A 75 -1.77 26.74 -4.05
C GLY A 75 -2.52 25.45 -3.72
N ALA A 76 -2.32 24.35 -4.46
CA ALA A 76 -2.91 23.05 -4.13
C ALA A 76 -2.35 22.48 -2.82
N ALA A 77 -3.20 21.92 -1.95
CA ALA A 77 -2.87 21.13 -0.77
C ALA A 77 -2.61 19.65 -1.10
N PHE A 78 -3.26 19.10 -2.11
CA PHE A 78 -3.18 17.68 -2.45
C PHE A 78 -2.62 17.43 -3.84
N ALA A 79 -1.93 18.38 -4.48
CA ALA A 79 -1.20 18.13 -5.73
C ALA A 79 0.20 17.53 -5.47
N HIS A 80 0.24 16.46 -4.67
CA HIS A 80 1.42 15.67 -4.36
C HIS A 80 1.11 14.17 -4.37
N SER A 81 2.08 13.35 -4.74
CA SER A 81 1.97 11.90 -4.62
C SER A 81 2.27 11.43 -3.20
N ALA A 82 2.14 10.12 -2.96
CA ALA A 82 2.38 9.55 -1.64
C ALA A 82 3.84 9.71 -1.19
N GLY A 83 4.03 10.08 0.08
CA GLY A 83 5.33 10.17 0.74
C GLY A 83 5.90 8.82 1.20
N PRO A 84 6.94 8.83 2.07
CA PRO A 84 7.59 7.62 2.57
C PRO A 84 6.68 6.77 3.47
N GLN A 85 5.71 7.40 4.11
CA GLN A 85 4.80 6.75 5.03
C GLN A 85 3.53 6.25 4.33
N SER A 86 2.87 5.31 5.00
CA SER A 86 1.51 4.88 4.67
C SER A 86 0.64 4.87 5.92
N TRP A 87 -0.67 4.84 5.69
CA TRP A 87 -1.70 4.75 6.75
C TRP A 87 -1.59 3.47 7.59
N LYS A 88 -0.86 2.46 7.10
CA LYS A 88 -0.47 1.26 7.85
C LYS A 88 0.18 1.61 9.19
N THR A 89 0.98 2.67 9.27
CA THR A 89 1.64 3.10 10.52
C THR A 89 0.65 3.34 11.68
N TYR A 90 -0.57 3.77 11.34
CA TYR A 90 -1.62 4.06 12.32
C TYR A 90 -2.54 2.86 12.56
N LEU A 91 -2.87 2.10 11.51
CA LEU A 91 -3.77 0.95 11.62
C LEU A 91 -3.08 -0.34 12.08
N HIS A 92 -1.83 -0.55 11.69
CA HIS A 92 -1.00 -1.70 12.03
C HIS A 92 0.33 -1.20 12.61
N PRO A 93 0.36 -0.70 13.86
CA PRO A 93 1.53 -0.02 14.42
C PRO A 93 2.79 -0.89 14.44
N GLU A 94 3.94 -0.23 14.39
CA GLU A 94 5.27 -0.85 14.28
C GLU A 94 5.62 -1.76 15.45
N ARG A 95 5.09 -1.49 16.65
CA ARG A 95 5.31 -2.26 17.88
C ARG A 95 3.99 -2.38 18.63
N VAL A 96 3.70 -3.60 19.10
CA VAL A 96 2.50 -3.93 19.89
C VAL A 96 2.91 -4.90 20.99
N ARG A 97 2.69 -4.54 22.25
CA ARG A 97 2.88 -5.47 23.36
C ARG A 97 1.79 -6.53 23.31
N GLN A 98 2.18 -7.80 23.29
CA GLN A 98 1.28 -8.94 23.26
C GLN A 98 0.94 -9.44 24.67
N TRP A 99 1.91 -9.42 25.58
CA TRP A 99 1.74 -9.68 27.00
C TRP A 99 2.91 -9.13 27.80
N SER A 100 2.69 -8.94 29.10
CA SER A 100 3.75 -8.77 30.10
C SER A 100 3.61 -9.81 31.20
N ALA A 101 4.69 -10.12 31.90
CA ALA A 101 4.71 -11.05 33.01
C ALA A 101 5.55 -10.48 34.15
N ASP A 102 4.99 -10.49 35.34
CA ASP A 102 5.63 -10.01 36.57
C ASP A 102 5.83 -11.16 37.54
N ARG A 103 7.04 -11.28 38.08
CA ARG A 103 7.42 -12.27 39.09
C ARG A 103 7.40 -11.64 40.48
N ALA A 104 6.58 -12.19 41.36
CA ALA A 104 6.52 -11.79 42.76
C ALA A 104 7.72 -12.36 43.56
N PRO A 105 8.07 -11.77 44.72
CA PRO A 105 9.18 -12.25 45.55
C PRO A 105 9.07 -13.71 46.03
N ASP A 106 7.84 -14.24 46.10
CA ASP A 106 7.55 -15.64 46.44
C ASP A 106 7.69 -16.59 45.23
N GLY A 107 8.03 -16.06 44.06
CA GLY A 107 8.14 -16.79 42.81
C GLY A 107 6.84 -16.92 42.00
N GLY A 108 5.72 -16.35 42.48
CA GLY A 108 4.47 -16.31 41.74
C GLY A 108 4.59 -15.49 40.45
N LEU A 109 3.95 -15.95 39.36
CA LEU A 109 3.95 -15.26 38.07
C LEU A 109 2.57 -14.70 37.76
N THR A 110 2.48 -13.41 37.48
CA THR A 110 1.26 -12.75 36.99
C THR A 110 1.46 -12.41 35.52
N VAL A 111 0.63 -12.97 34.63
CA VAL A 111 0.67 -12.64 33.20
C VAL A 111 -0.47 -11.69 32.87
N THR A 112 -0.14 -10.56 32.25
CA THR A 112 -1.10 -9.55 31.79
C THR A 112 -1.14 -9.56 30.27
N ALA A 113 -2.34 -9.72 29.70
CA ALA A 113 -2.53 -9.61 28.26
C ALA A 113 -2.20 -8.18 27.77
N GLY A 114 -1.63 -8.09 26.58
CA GLY A 114 -1.20 -6.84 25.96
C GLY A 114 -2.34 -6.03 25.33
N GLU A 115 -1.97 -5.06 24.49
CA GLU A 115 -2.92 -4.17 23.82
C GLU A 115 -3.84 -4.98 22.90
N GLY A 116 -5.10 -5.17 23.29
CA GLY A 116 -6.09 -5.91 22.50
C GLY A 116 -7.48 -5.87 23.14
N GLU A 117 -7.54 -5.99 24.46
CA GLU A 117 -8.80 -6.00 25.23
C GLU A 117 -8.68 -5.01 26.41
N GLY A 118 -9.47 -3.93 26.39
CA GLY A 118 -9.61 -2.99 27.52
C GLY A 118 -8.72 -1.73 27.54
N ALA A 119 -7.67 -1.63 26.72
CA ALA A 119 -6.88 -0.40 26.60
C ALA A 119 -7.68 0.73 25.92
N ALA A 120 -7.44 2.00 26.29
CA ALA A 120 -8.02 3.16 25.61
C ALA A 120 -7.64 3.13 24.12
N ARG A 121 -8.61 2.81 23.26
CA ARG A 121 -8.37 2.62 21.82
C ARG A 121 -8.29 3.99 21.15
N PRO A 122 -7.26 4.28 20.33
CA PRO A 122 -7.22 5.51 19.56
C PRO A 122 -8.36 5.52 18.53
N SER A 123 -8.91 6.71 18.25
CA SER A 123 -9.90 6.95 17.19
C SER A 123 -9.28 7.90 16.20
N PHE A 124 -9.11 7.49 14.95
CA PHE A 124 -8.44 8.31 13.95
C PHE A 124 -9.44 8.87 12.94
N ALA A 125 -9.15 10.07 12.43
CA ALA A 125 -9.65 10.55 11.15
C ALA A 125 -8.47 10.69 10.19
N PHE A 126 -8.51 10.02 9.05
CA PHE A 126 -7.45 10.07 8.04
C PHE A 126 -7.85 11.03 6.93
N LEU A 127 -7.18 12.18 6.84
CA LEU A 127 -7.41 13.19 5.81
C LEU A 127 -6.34 13.12 4.73
N GLY A 128 -6.73 12.94 3.47
CA GLY A 128 -5.76 12.85 2.36
C GLY A 128 -5.44 11.43 1.92
N VAL A 129 -6.29 10.45 2.24
CA VAL A 129 -6.06 9.05 1.84
C VAL A 129 -6.15 8.94 0.31
N ARG A 130 -5.06 8.56 -0.36
CA ARG A 130 -5.09 8.35 -1.82
C ARG A 130 -5.87 7.11 -2.17
N PRO A 131 -6.52 7.03 -3.36
CA PRO A 131 -7.24 5.82 -3.74
C PRO A 131 -6.38 4.55 -3.78
N CYS A 132 -5.10 4.66 -4.14
CA CYS A 132 -4.18 3.52 -4.08
C CYS A 132 -3.88 3.09 -2.63
N ASP A 133 -3.90 4.02 -1.68
CA ASP A 133 -3.80 3.70 -0.26
C ASP A 133 -5.12 3.18 0.31
N LEU A 134 -6.25 3.70 -0.16
CA LEU A 134 -7.58 3.19 0.20
C LEU A 134 -7.72 1.73 -0.21
N ARG A 135 -7.26 1.40 -1.42
CA ARG A 135 -7.12 0.03 -1.87
C ARG A 135 -6.16 -0.77 -0.99
N ALA A 136 -5.05 -0.18 -0.56
CA ALA A 136 -4.12 -0.86 0.33
C ALA A 136 -4.73 -1.14 1.73
N ILE A 137 -5.57 -0.25 2.25
CA ILE A 137 -6.34 -0.48 3.48
C ILE A 137 -7.29 -1.65 3.28
N ALA A 138 -8.06 -1.70 2.19
CA ALA A 138 -8.94 -2.83 1.89
C ALA A 138 -8.18 -4.18 1.76
N VAL A 139 -6.96 -4.11 1.23
CA VAL A 139 -6.03 -5.24 1.16
C VAL A 139 -5.59 -5.68 2.57
N GLN A 140 -5.23 -4.74 3.45
CA GLN A 140 -4.91 -5.03 4.86
C GLN A 140 -6.13 -5.54 5.64
N ASP A 141 -7.33 -5.03 5.38
CA ASP A 141 -8.58 -5.50 5.99
C ASP A 141 -8.77 -7.00 5.75
N ARG A 142 -8.50 -7.46 4.51
CA ARG A 142 -8.58 -8.88 4.18
C ARG A 142 -7.53 -9.73 4.91
N VAL A 143 -6.29 -9.25 5.00
CA VAL A 143 -5.18 -9.99 5.61
C VAL A 143 -5.31 -10.06 7.13
N LEU A 144 -5.53 -8.90 7.75
CA LEU A 144 -5.43 -8.72 9.18
C LEU A 144 -6.78 -8.92 9.88
N ALA A 145 -7.92 -8.73 9.21
CA ALA A 145 -9.25 -8.89 9.82
C ALA A 145 -10.12 -9.96 9.16
N GLY A 146 -9.80 -10.41 7.94
CA GLY A 146 -10.63 -11.35 7.17
C GLY A 146 -10.37 -12.84 7.43
N GLY A 147 -9.29 -13.18 8.14
CA GLY A 147 -8.89 -14.58 8.42
C GLY A 147 -9.60 -15.22 9.63
N ARG A 148 -9.28 -16.50 9.90
CA ARG A 148 -9.80 -17.24 11.07
C ARG A 148 -9.42 -16.61 12.42
N HIS A 149 -8.28 -15.93 12.46
CA HIS A 149 -7.73 -15.28 13.65
C HIS A 149 -7.47 -13.81 13.35
N PRO A 150 -8.50 -12.94 13.41
CA PRO A 150 -8.33 -11.52 13.14
C PRO A 150 -7.41 -10.87 14.16
N ASP A 151 -6.58 -9.95 13.70
CA ASP A 151 -5.75 -9.07 14.52
C ASP A 151 -6.65 -8.07 15.25
N GLY A 152 -6.77 -8.25 16.57
CA GLY A 152 -7.62 -7.41 17.43
C GLY A 152 -7.18 -5.94 17.47
N VAL A 153 -5.88 -5.65 17.36
CA VAL A 153 -5.36 -4.27 17.36
C VAL A 153 -5.70 -3.56 16.06
N TYR A 154 -5.44 -4.22 14.93
CA TYR A 154 -5.78 -3.68 13.62
C TYR A 154 -7.29 -3.45 13.51
N ARG A 155 -8.08 -4.47 13.85
CA ARG A 155 -9.54 -4.41 13.78
C ARG A 155 -10.11 -3.28 14.64
N ALA A 156 -9.68 -3.17 15.90
CA ALA A 156 -10.15 -2.13 16.81
C ALA A 156 -9.83 -0.71 16.32
N ARG A 157 -8.68 -0.51 15.68
CA ARG A 157 -8.29 0.78 15.10
C ARG A 157 -9.06 1.07 13.82
N ARG A 158 -9.24 0.05 12.96
CA ARG A 158 -9.93 0.16 11.67
C ARG A 158 -11.42 0.43 11.82
N GLU A 159 -12.11 -0.20 12.77
CA GLU A 159 -13.55 -0.03 13.06
C GLU A 159 -13.90 1.39 13.52
N ARG A 160 -12.94 2.13 14.07
CA ARG A 160 -13.12 3.50 14.57
C ARG A 160 -12.48 4.57 13.69
N ALA A 161 -11.89 4.17 12.58
CA ALA A 161 -11.23 5.07 11.64
C ALA A 161 -12.28 5.71 10.73
N PHE A 162 -12.24 7.05 10.66
CA PHE A 162 -12.96 7.83 9.66
C PHE A 162 -12.02 8.18 8.52
N ILE A 163 -12.41 7.95 7.28
CA ILE A 163 -11.57 8.06 6.09
C ILE A 163 -12.08 9.17 5.19
N VAL A 164 -11.29 10.24 5.07
CA VAL A 164 -11.44 11.27 4.03
C VAL A 164 -10.42 10.98 2.92
N ALA A 165 -10.90 10.31 1.89
CA ALA A 165 -10.12 10.05 0.69
C ALA A 165 -9.95 11.34 -0.12
N VAL A 166 -8.81 11.47 -0.82
CA VAL A 166 -8.59 12.56 -1.78
C VAL A 166 -8.18 11.96 -3.11
N GLU A 167 -9.07 12.07 -4.10
CA GLU A 167 -8.88 11.57 -5.45
C GLU A 167 -7.63 12.20 -6.06
N CYS A 168 -6.88 11.40 -6.81
CA CYS A 168 -5.56 11.83 -7.28
C CYS A 168 -5.73 12.63 -8.58
N THR A 169 -5.45 13.94 -8.49
CA THR A 169 -5.43 14.83 -9.66
C THR A 169 -4.01 15.11 -10.16
N GLU A 170 -2.97 14.72 -9.41
CA GLU A 170 -1.55 14.89 -9.73
C GLU A 170 -0.78 13.59 -9.43
N PRO A 171 -0.70 12.65 -10.39
CA PRO A 171 0.08 11.43 -10.21
C PRO A 171 1.57 11.77 -10.22
N GLY A 172 2.34 10.96 -9.51
CA GLY A 172 3.81 11.05 -9.53
C GLY A 172 4.38 10.28 -10.70
N GLU A 173 5.62 10.60 -11.06
CA GLU A 173 6.33 9.98 -12.18
C GLU A 173 6.50 8.47 -12.00
N THR A 174 6.63 8.02 -10.74
CA THR A 174 6.78 6.61 -10.37
C THR A 174 5.45 5.87 -10.15
N CYS A 175 4.30 6.56 -10.28
CA CYS A 175 2.99 5.95 -10.03
C CYS A 175 2.51 5.13 -11.23
N PHE A 176 1.85 4.00 -10.93
CA PHE A 176 1.28 3.09 -11.93
C PHE A 176 -0.01 2.43 -11.41
N CYS A 177 -0.77 3.11 -10.53
CA CYS A 177 -1.97 2.53 -9.91
C CYS A 177 -3.10 2.26 -10.91
N VAL A 178 -3.10 2.91 -12.08
CA VAL A 178 -4.02 2.62 -13.18
C VAL A 178 -3.84 1.19 -13.68
N SER A 179 -2.61 0.74 -13.95
CA SER A 179 -2.36 -0.64 -14.41
C SER A 179 -2.65 -1.68 -13.32
N MET A 180 -2.78 -1.24 -12.06
CA MET A 180 -3.16 -2.09 -10.93
C MET A 180 -4.64 -1.99 -10.56
N GLY A 181 -5.45 -1.20 -11.29
CA GLY A 181 -6.87 -0.99 -10.98
C GLY A 181 -7.12 -0.46 -9.56
N SER A 182 -6.24 0.41 -9.07
CA SER A 182 -6.22 0.87 -7.67
C SER A 182 -6.41 2.40 -7.53
N GLY A 183 -6.86 3.08 -8.57
CA GLY A 183 -7.01 4.54 -8.64
C GLY A 183 -6.89 5.03 -10.08
N PRO A 184 -6.90 6.34 -10.36
CA PRO A 184 -6.76 7.46 -9.41
C PRO A 184 -8.07 7.97 -8.78
N ALA A 185 -9.23 7.43 -9.17
CA ALA A 185 -10.53 7.73 -8.57
C ALA A 185 -10.78 6.88 -7.32
N ALA A 186 -11.53 7.41 -6.36
CA ALA A 186 -11.99 6.64 -5.19
C ALA A 186 -13.33 5.98 -5.51
N GLU A 187 -13.41 4.65 -5.37
CA GLU A 187 -14.65 3.90 -5.66
C GLU A 187 -15.48 3.62 -4.41
N ASN A 188 -14.85 3.16 -3.32
CA ASN A 188 -15.52 2.78 -2.07
C ASN A 188 -14.53 2.74 -0.90
N GLY A 189 -15.02 2.50 0.31
CA GLY A 189 -14.22 2.33 1.52
C GLY A 189 -13.84 3.63 2.24
N TYR A 190 -14.44 4.75 1.86
CA TYR A 190 -14.29 6.07 2.47
C TYR A 190 -15.59 6.57 3.09
N ASP A 191 -15.49 7.49 4.04
CA ASP A 191 -16.64 8.24 4.57
C ASP A 191 -16.91 9.49 3.73
N LEU A 192 -15.84 10.18 3.32
CA LEU A 192 -15.86 11.29 2.39
C LEU A 192 -14.77 11.12 1.32
N ALA A 193 -15.07 11.45 0.07
CA ALA A 193 -14.08 11.55 -1.00
C ALA A 193 -14.02 12.99 -1.53
N LEU A 194 -12.83 13.57 -1.51
CA LEU A 194 -12.57 14.93 -1.98
C LEU A 194 -11.90 14.89 -3.36
N THR A 195 -12.30 15.79 -4.25
CA THR A 195 -11.50 16.16 -5.44
C THR A 195 -11.14 17.65 -5.36
N GLU A 196 -9.85 17.95 -5.28
CA GLU A 196 -9.34 19.32 -5.22
C GLU A 196 -9.34 19.99 -6.60
N LEU A 197 -9.89 21.21 -6.65
CA LEU A 197 -10.00 22.05 -7.83
C LEU A 197 -9.37 23.42 -7.54
N THR A 198 -8.26 23.74 -8.21
CA THR A 198 -7.55 25.01 -8.07
C THR A 198 -7.80 25.96 -9.25
N ALA A 199 -7.77 27.26 -8.97
CA ALA A 199 -7.88 28.39 -9.91
C ALA A 199 -7.18 28.23 -11.27
N GLY A 200 -5.95 27.70 -11.26
CA GLY A 200 -5.00 27.79 -12.37
C GLY A 200 -5.08 26.69 -13.41
N GLY A 201 -5.99 25.72 -13.27
CA GLY A 201 -6.18 24.72 -14.31
C GLY A 201 -7.45 25.05 -15.08
N GLY A 202 -7.29 25.45 -16.35
CA GLY A 202 -8.34 26.07 -17.14
C GLY A 202 -9.68 25.34 -17.19
N GLY A 203 -10.74 26.14 -17.31
CA GLY A 203 -12.06 25.70 -17.78
C GLY A 203 -13.25 26.05 -16.89
N ASP A 204 -13.13 26.87 -15.84
CA ASP A 204 -14.29 27.21 -15.02
C ASP A 204 -14.88 28.56 -15.44
N THR A 205 -16.00 28.51 -16.18
CA THR A 205 -16.80 29.68 -16.61
C THR A 205 -18.18 29.68 -15.96
N ASP A 206 -18.37 28.94 -14.87
CA ASP A 206 -19.57 29.05 -14.06
C ASP A 206 -19.51 30.39 -13.35
N GLY A 207 -20.34 31.37 -13.76
CA GLY A 207 -20.37 32.76 -13.28
C GLY A 207 -20.70 32.95 -11.80
N HIS A 208 -19.94 32.29 -10.93
CA HIS A 208 -19.91 32.35 -9.49
C HIS A 208 -18.44 32.54 -9.10
N GLY A 209 -17.96 33.78 -9.18
CA GLY A 209 -16.68 34.21 -8.60
C GLY A 209 -15.45 33.41 -9.03
N ASP A 210 -14.78 33.88 -10.08
CA ASP A 210 -13.34 33.78 -10.35
C ASP A 210 -12.54 32.74 -9.54
N GLY A 211 -12.22 31.58 -10.14
CA GLY A 211 -10.97 30.88 -9.81
C GLY A 211 -10.73 30.47 -8.34
N GLU A 212 -11.73 30.30 -7.49
CA GLU A 212 -11.47 29.94 -6.09
C GLU A 212 -11.08 28.46 -5.91
N HIS A 213 -10.20 28.23 -4.92
CA HIS A 213 -9.73 26.91 -4.50
C HIS A 213 -10.87 26.17 -3.80
N ARG A 214 -11.33 25.07 -4.40
CA ARG A 214 -12.52 24.32 -3.97
C ARG A 214 -12.23 22.83 -3.85
N PHE A 215 -13.04 22.15 -3.05
CA PHE A 215 -13.02 20.69 -2.91
C PHE A 215 -14.41 20.16 -3.20
N LEU A 216 -14.57 19.40 -4.28
CA LEU A 216 -15.78 18.60 -4.51
C LEU A 216 -15.80 17.48 -3.47
N VAL A 217 -16.92 17.29 -2.78
CA VAL A 217 -17.12 16.25 -1.77
C VAL A 217 -18.18 15.26 -2.25
N ARG A 218 -17.83 13.97 -2.21
CA ARG A 218 -18.77 12.84 -2.33
C ARG A 218 -18.84 12.12 -0.99
N VAL A 219 -20.04 11.70 -0.60
CA VAL A 219 -20.29 11.05 0.69
C VAL A 219 -20.40 9.55 0.50
N GLY A 220 -19.57 8.79 1.21
CA GLY A 220 -19.49 7.33 1.12
C GLY A 220 -20.10 6.57 2.29
N SER A 221 -20.46 7.27 3.39
CA SER A 221 -21.08 6.65 4.56
C SER A 221 -22.09 7.59 5.24
N GLU A 222 -22.98 7.02 6.04
CA GLU A 222 -23.93 7.79 6.87
C GLU A 222 -23.21 8.71 7.85
N GLU A 223 -22.09 8.25 8.42
CA GLU A 223 -21.28 9.10 9.30
C GLU A 223 -20.62 10.25 8.52
N GLY A 224 -20.17 9.98 7.29
CA GLY A 224 -19.68 11.01 6.37
C GLY A 224 -20.71 12.11 6.14
N ALA A 225 -21.98 11.74 5.91
CA ALA A 225 -23.08 12.69 5.78
C ALA A 225 -23.25 13.56 7.04
N ALA A 226 -23.30 12.92 8.21
CA ALA A 226 -23.47 13.61 9.49
C ALA A 226 -22.31 14.56 9.82
N VAL A 227 -21.08 14.22 9.45
CA VAL A 227 -19.93 15.13 9.58
C VAL A 227 -20.05 16.31 8.61
N LEU A 228 -20.43 16.06 7.35
CA LEU A 228 -20.55 17.11 6.34
C LEU A 228 -21.64 18.13 6.68
N GLU A 229 -22.73 17.71 7.32
CA GLU A 229 -23.82 18.60 7.77
C GLU A 229 -23.37 19.64 8.82
N GLU A 230 -22.31 19.37 9.58
CA GLU A 230 -21.76 20.31 10.56
C GLU A 230 -20.79 21.33 9.95
N VAL A 231 -20.42 21.15 8.68
CA VAL A 231 -19.44 21.96 7.98
C VAL A 231 -20.16 22.85 6.96
N ALA A 232 -19.78 24.14 6.90
CA ALA A 232 -20.29 25.04 5.88
C ALA A 232 -19.93 24.51 4.49
N HIS A 233 -20.95 24.18 3.70
CA HIS A 233 -20.80 23.65 2.35
C HIS A 233 -21.94 24.15 1.46
N ARG A 234 -21.76 24.02 0.15
CA ARG A 234 -22.80 24.30 -0.84
C ARG A 234 -23.02 23.10 -1.76
N PRO A 235 -24.20 22.93 -2.37
CA PRO A 235 -24.41 21.91 -3.39
C PRO A 235 -23.44 22.08 -4.56
N ALA A 236 -22.92 20.96 -5.09
CA ALA A 236 -22.08 20.98 -6.27
C ALA A 236 -22.90 21.12 -7.55
N GLY A 237 -22.54 22.09 -8.39
CA GLY A 237 -23.09 22.22 -9.73
C GLY A 237 -22.60 21.10 -10.65
N ARG A 238 -23.38 20.82 -11.71
CA ARG A 238 -22.98 19.85 -12.76
C ARG A 238 -21.59 20.14 -13.36
N PRO A 239 -21.21 21.40 -13.64
CA PRO A 239 -19.90 21.67 -14.24
C PRO A 239 -18.75 21.45 -13.26
N THR A 240 -18.88 21.83 -11.98
CA THR A 240 -17.88 21.49 -10.94
C THR A 240 -17.67 19.98 -10.82
N ALA A 241 -18.76 19.21 -10.81
CA ALA A 241 -18.67 17.74 -10.77
C ALA A 241 -18.03 17.15 -12.03
N ALA A 242 -18.27 17.74 -13.20
CA ALA A 242 -17.62 17.34 -14.45
C ALA A 242 -16.11 17.66 -14.42
N ALA A 243 -15.73 18.88 -14.03
CA ALA A 243 -14.34 19.30 -13.92
C ALA A 243 -13.53 18.41 -12.97
N ALA A 244 -14.11 18.01 -11.83
CA ALA A 244 -13.50 17.04 -10.92
C ALA A 244 -13.23 15.68 -11.58
N ARG A 245 -14.24 15.12 -12.27
CA ARG A 245 -14.09 13.84 -12.99
C ARG A 245 -13.05 13.94 -14.11
N ASP A 246 -13.05 15.03 -14.85
CA ASP A 246 -12.10 15.26 -15.94
C ASP A 246 -10.66 15.36 -15.41
N ARG A 247 -10.45 15.98 -14.25
CA ARG A 247 -9.13 16.04 -13.60
C ARG A 247 -8.60 14.69 -13.20
N VAL A 248 -9.43 13.85 -12.61
CA VAL A 248 -9.07 12.50 -12.19
C VAL A 248 -8.83 11.61 -13.43
N THR A 249 -9.62 11.79 -14.49
CA THR A 249 -9.43 11.09 -15.77
C THR A 249 -8.13 11.53 -16.46
N GLU A 250 -7.80 12.82 -16.43
CA GLU A 250 -6.55 13.30 -16.99
C GLU A 250 -5.34 12.79 -16.17
N ALA A 251 -5.46 12.75 -14.84
CA ALA A 251 -4.45 12.13 -13.98
C ALA A 251 -4.21 10.66 -14.33
N SER A 252 -5.22 9.90 -14.76
CA SER A 252 -5.00 8.51 -15.16
C SER A 252 -4.15 8.39 -16.44
N ARG A 253 -4.21 9.39 -17.33
CA ARG A 253 -3.45 9.43 -18.59
C ARG A 253 -2.02 9.92 -18.43
N ARG A 254 -1.72 10.66 -17.36
CA ARG A 254 -0.38 11.22 -17.08
C ARG A 254 0.57 10.27 -16.35
N MET A 255 0.13 9.06 -15.97
CA MET A 255 1.02 8.06 -15.38
C MET A 255 1.93 7.46 -16.46
N GLY A 256 3.24 7.64 -16.30
CA GLY A 256 4.25 7.19 -17.26
C GLY A 256 4.70 5.73 -17.11
N ARG A 257 4.26 5.02 -16.07
CA ARG A 257 4.63 3.63 -15.79
C ARG A 257 3.41 2.72 -15.79
N ALA A 258 3.62 1.47 -16.17
CA ALA A 258 2.62 0.42 -16.14
C ALA A 258 3.27 -0.95 -15.93
N MET A 259 2.54 -1.85 -15.28
CA MET A 259 2.86 -3.27 -15.36
C MET A 259 2.60 -3.79 -16.78
N PRO A 260 3.34 -4.82 -17.26
CA PRO A 260 3.07 -5.43 -18.55
C PRO A 260 1.61 -5.95 -18.58
N PRO A 261 0.88 -5.79 -19.70
CA PRO A 261 -0.54 -6.13 -19.81
C PRO A 261 -0.75 -7.64 -20.01
N VAL A 262 -0.17 -8.44 -19.11
CA VAL A 262 -0.24 -9.90 -19.10
C VAL A 262 -0.71 -10.39 -17.73
N ASP A 263 -1.01 -11.67 -17.62
CA ASP A 263 -1.24 -12.29 -16.32
C ASP A 263 0.07 -12.30 -15.50
N LEU A 264 0.23 -11.30 -14.62
CA LEU A 264 1.40 -11.18 -13.74
C LEU A 264 1.56 -12.40 -12.82
N ARG A 265 0.46 -13.04 -12.42
CA ARG A 265 0.52 -14.23 -11.57
C ARG A 265 1.22 -15.37 -12.31
N ARG A 266 0.79 -15.60 -13.56
CA ARG A 266 1.44 -16.58 -14.43
C ARG A 266 2.87 -16.19 -14.75
N LEU A 267 3.10 -14.94 -15.17
CA LEU A 267 4.44 -14.46 -15.53
C LEU A 267 5.47 -14.70 -14.42
N MET A 268 5.14 -14.33 -13.18
CA MET A 268 6.05 -14.52 -12.04
C MET A 268 6.23 -16.00 -11.66
N GLY A 269 5.20 -16.83 -11.86
CA GLY A 269 5.29 -18.28 -11.66
C GLY A 269 6.21 -18.95 -12.69
N ASP A 270 6.10 -18.56 -13.96
CA ASP A 270 6.91 -19.09 -15.06
C ASP A 270 8.36 -18.57 -15.00
N SER A 271 8.61 -17.47 -14.28
CA SER A 271 9.93 -16.81 -14.18
C SER A 271 10.78 -17.23 -12.96
N LEU A 272 10.39 -18.23 -12.17
CA LEU A 272 11.07 -18.58 -10.91
C LEU A 272 12.56 -18.95 -11.04
N ASP A 273 12.91 -19.56 -12.17
CA ASP A 273 14.27 -20.02 -12.50
C ASP A 273 15.00 -19.06 -13.45
N SER A 274 14.40 -17.93 -13.80
CA SER A 274 15.03 -16.94 -14.69
C SER A 274 16.37 -16.45 -14.14
N ALA A 275 17.38 -16.36 -15.02
CA ALA A 275 18.68 -15.80 -14.66
C ALA A 275 18.58 -14.31 -14.28
N HIS A 276 17.53 -13.61 -14.73
CA HIS A 276 17.34 -12.19 -14.45
C HIS A 276 17.25 -11.85 -12.94
N TRP A 277 16.87 -12.82 -12.09
CA TRP A 277 16.95 -12.61 -10.65
C TRP A 277 18.38 -12.36 -10.14
N ASP A 278 19.42 -12.83 -10.85
CA ASP A 278 20.82 -12.52 -10.52
C ASP A 278 21.13 -11.05 -10.82
N ASP A 279 20.68 -10.53 -11.97
CA ASP A 279 20.83 -9.12 -12.36
C ASP A 279 20.18 -8.17 -11.33
N ILE A 280 19.03 -8.58 -10.77
CA ILE A 280 18.38 -7.85 -9.68
C ILE A 280 19.17 -7.95 -8.38
N ALA A 281 19.64 -9.16 -8.05
CA ALA A 281 20.37 -9.42 -6.81
C ALA A 281 21.70 -8.67 -6.73
N GLU A 282 22.39 -8.48 -7.85
CA GLU A 282 23.64 -7.74 -7.94
C GLU A 282 23.45 -6.24 -7.57
N ARG A 283 22.31 -5.66 -7.94
CA ARG A 283 21.96 -4.26 -7.60
C ARG A 283 21.36 -4.12 -6.21
N CYS A 284 20.67 -5.14 -5.71
CA CYS A 284 19.84 -5.04 -4.53
C CYS A 284 20.66 -5.06 -3.22
N LEU A 285 20.53 -4.00 -2.42
CA LEU A 285 21.17 -3.90 -1.10
C LEU A 285 20.52 -4.78 -0.01
N SER A 286 19.40 -5.45 -0.30
CA SER A 286 18.61 -6.23 0.67
C SER A 286 18.18 -5.44 1.91
N CYS A 287 18.06 -4.11 1.82
CA CYS A 287 17.77 -3.22 2.95
C CYS A 287 16.32 -3.24 3.47
N GLY A 288 15.41 -3.98 2.82
CA GLY A 288 14.00 -4.08 3.23
C GLY A 288 13.12 -2.84 3.00
N ASN A 289 13.67 -1.70 2.55
CA ASN A 289 12.92 -0.45 2.47
C ASN A 289 11.65 -0.55 1.60
N CYS A 290 11.71 -1.32 0.50
CA CYS A 290 10.57 -1.58 -0.38
C CYS A 290 9.38 -2.30 0.30
N THR A 291 9.60 -2.95 1.45
CA THR A 291 8.56 -3.55 2.29
C THR A 291 8.08 -2.61 3.38
N LEU A 292 8.98 -1.82 3.97
CA LEU A 292 8.67 -0.87 5.05
C LEU A 292 7.75 0.26 4.56
N VAL A 293 8.08 0.86 3.41
CA VAL A 293 7.25 1.92 2.79
C VAL A 293 5.98 1.40 2.12
N CYS A 294 5.86 0.08 1.93
CA CYS A 294 4.74 -0.50 1.20
C CYS A 294 3.48 -0.54 2.08
N PRO A 295 2.35 0.01 1.61
CA PRO A 295 1.13 0.09 2.41
C PRO A 295 0.44 -1.28 2.61
N THR A 296 0.76 -2.27 1.77
CA THR A 296 0.16 -3.62 1.81
C THR A 296 1.05 -4.67 2.48
N CYS A 297 2.33 -4.37 2.77
CA CYS A 297 3.21 -5.30 3.47
C CYS A 297 2.86 -5.35 4.97
N PHE A 298 2.79 -6.54 5.54
CA PHE A 298 2.27 -6.81 6.90
C PHE A 298 3.15 -7.77 7.71
N CYS A 299 4.37 -8.06 7.25
CA CYS A 299 5.29 -8.97 7.92
C CYS A 299 5.65 -8.45 9.32
N THR A 300 5.60 -9.35 10.30
CA THR A 300 5.94 -9.06 11.69
C THR A 300 6.74 -10.20 12.29
N THR A 301 7.47 -9.90 13.35
CA THR A 301 8.16 -10.86 14.20
C THR A 301 7.85 -10.56 15.66
N THR A 302 8.32 -11.43 16.54
CA THR A 302 8.12 -11.33 17.99
C THR A 302 9.47 -11.21 18.67
N GLU A 303 9.61 -10.27 19.59
CA GLU A 303 10.74 -10.16 20.51
C GLU A 303 10.26 -10.35 21.95
N ASP A 304 11.07 -11.03 22.76
CA ASP A 304 10.90 -11.09 24.20
C ASP A 304 11.98 -10.21 24.85
N VAL A 305 11.57 -9.33 25.76
CA VAL A 305 12.45 -8.41 26.49
C VAL A 305 12.29 -8.70 27.98
N THR A 306 13.40 -8.71 28.72
CA THR A 306 13.40 -8.89 30.17
C THR A 306 14.12 -7.73 30.82
N ASP A 307 13.70 -7.37 32.03
CA ASP A 307 14.49 -6.46 32.86
C ASP A 307 15.74 -7.16 33.42
N LEU A 308 16.66 -6.37 34.00
CA LEU A 308 17.90 -6.90 34.52
C LEU A 308 17.73 -7.71 35.82
N THR A 309 16.60 -7.56 36.52
CA THR A 309 16.33 -8.31 37.75
C THR A 309 15.75 -9.69 37.42
N GLY A 310 15.15 -9.86 36.24
CA GLY A 310 14.43 -11.05 35.84
C GLY A 310 13.02 -11.13 36.45
N ASP A 311 12.54 -10.02 37.03
CA ASP A 311 11.23 -9.94 37.66
C ASP A 311 10.15 -9.45 36.68
N HIS A 312 10.56 -8.89 35.55
CA HIS A 312 9.65 -8.43 34.51
C HIS A 312 10.06 -8.93 33.13
N ALA A 313 9.07 -9.42 32.37
CA ALA A 313 9.24 -9.82 30.98
C ALA A 313 8.09 -9.29 30.12
N GLU A 314 8.38 -8.89 28.89
CA GLU A 314 7.38 -8.49 27.92
C GLU A 314 7.61 -9.19 26.58
N ARG A 315 6.51 -9.54 25.93
CA ARG A 315 6.53 -9.95 24.52
C ARG A 315 5.98 -8.84 23.65
N TRP A 316 6.74 -8.48 22.63
CA TRP A 316 6.37 -7.47 21.66
C TRP A 316 6.30 -8.07 20.26
N ARG A 317 5.21 -7.79 19.55
CA ARG A 317 5.19 -7.91 18.10
C ARG A 317 5.81 -6.64 17.50
N ARG A 318 6.71 -6.78 16.54
CA ARG A 318 7.24 -5.68 15.74
C ARG A 318 7.17 -5.95 14.25
N TRP A 319 7.15 -4.91 13.42
CA TRP A 319 7.32 -5.08 11.97
C TRP A 319 8.63 -5.79 11.66
N ASP A 320 8.61 -6.60 10.60
CA ASP A 320 9.78 -7.30 10.09
C ASP A 320 9.76 -7.29 8.55
N SER A 321 10.88 -7.59 7.91
CA SER A 321 10.98 -7.63 6.45
C SER A 321 11.23 -9.03 5.92
N CYS A 322 10.60 -9.37 4.79
CA CYS A 322 10.99 -10.58 4.05
C CYS A 322 12.40 -10.50 3.42
N PHE A 323 13.05 -9.33 3.52
CA PHE A 323 14.46 -9.13 3.18
C PHE A 323 15.41 -9.37 4.36
N ASP A 324 14.90 -9.48 5.59
CA ASP A 324 15.72 -9.80 6.76
C ASP A 324 16.03 -11.31 6.79
N LEU A 325 17.27 -11.65 7.12
CA LEU A 325 17.72 -13.05 7.15
C LEU A 325 16.93 -13.85 8.20
N ASP A 326 16.77 -13.27 9.38
CA ASP A 326 16.11 -13.89 10.53
C ASP A 326 14.62 -14.16 10.28
N PHE A 327 13.97 -13.36 9.43
CA PHE A 327 12.55 -13.54 9.09
C PHE A 327 12.24 -14.90 8.45
N SER A 328 13.23 -15.52 7.79
CA SER A 328 13.09 -16.84 7.17
C SER A 328 13.82 -17.95 7.94
N PHE A 329 14.30 -17.67 9.15
CA PHE A 329 15.08 -18.61 9.94
C PHE A 329 14.19 -19.74 10.44
N MET A 330 14.61 -20.98 10.16
CA MET A 330 14.03 -22.19 10.72
C MET A 330 15.15 -23.07 11.29
N HIS A 331 14.79 -24.22 11.88
CA HIS A 331 15.79 -25.19 12.32
C HIS A 331 16.65 -25.63 11.12
N GLY A 332 17.94 -25.25 11.13
CA GLY A 332 18.87 -25.46 10.02
C GLY A 332 19.30 -24.19 9.27
N GLY A 333 18.75 -23.02 9.61
CA GLY A 333 19.17 -21.71 9.07
C GLY A 333 18.08 -20.97 8.29
N PRO A 334 18.42 -19.83 7.67
CA PRO A 334 17.48 -19.05 6.86
C PRO A 334 17.18 -19.76 5.53
N VAL A 335 15.90 -19.99 5.24
CA VAL A 335 15.46 -20.59 3.95
C VAL A 335 15.79 -19.67 2.77
N ARG A 336 15.84 -18.36 3.00
CA ARG A 336 16.15 -17.35 1.98
C ARG A 336 17.45 -16.64 2.32
N SER A 337 18.56 -17.37 2.19
CA SER A 337 19.90 -16.89 2.53
C SER A 337 20.48 -15.90 1.52
N SER A 338 20.09 -15.95 0.23
CA SER A 338 20.60 -15.06 -0.81
C SER A 338 19.68 -13.88 -1.13
N VAL A 339 20.26 -12.76 -1.58
CA VAL A 339 19.51 -11.58 -2.06
C VAL A 339 18.55 -11.97 -3.20
N ARG A 340 19.02 -12.79 -4.15
CA ARG A 340 18.21 -13.41 -5.22
C ARG A 340 16.94 -14.05 -4.67
N SER A 341 17.09 -14.91 -3.66
CA SER A 341 15.96 -15.66 -3.09
C SER A 341 14.94 -14.76 -2.38
N ARG A 342 15.40 -13.71 -1.68
CA ARG A 342 14.53 -12.76 -0.96
C ARG A 342 13.80 -11.82 -1.92
N HIS A 343 14.50 -11.30 -2.93
CA HIS A 343 13.85 -10.45 -3.94
C HIS A 343 12.83 -11.22 -4.78
N ARG A 344 13.17 -12.45 -5.21
CA ARG A 344 12.22 -13.35 -5.88
C ARG A 344 10.99 -13.58 -5.00
N GLN A 345 11.18 -13.92 -3.72
CA GLN A 345 10.07 -14.08 -2.78
C GLN A 345 9.19 -12.83 -2.70
N TRP A 346 9.79 -11.64 -2.55
CA TRP A 346 9.04 -10.39 -2.42
C TRP A 346 8.17 -10.11 -3.66
N MET A 347 8.74 -10.21 -4.85
CA MET A 347 8.05 -9.87 -6.08
C MET A 347 7.01 -10.93 -6.47
N THR A 348 7.36 -12.21 -6.37
CA THR A 348 6.41 -13.31 -6.61
C THR A 348 5.29 -13.32 -5.58
N HIS A 349 5.56 -13.07 -4.29
CA HIS A 349 4.50 -12.96 -3.29
C HIS A 349 3.55 -11.82 -3.63
N LYS A 350 4.10 -10.63 -3.89
CA LYS A 350 3.32 -9.42 -4.17
C LYS A 350 2.49 -9.51 -5.45
N LEU A 351 3.01 -10.08 -6.53
CA LEU A 351 2.37 -10.07 -7.84
C LEU A 351 1.66 -11.37 -8.21
N ALA A 352 1.99 -12.50 -7.57
CA ALA A 352 1.42 -13.81 -7.89
C ALA A 352 0.73 -14.49 -6.70
N THR A 353 1.47 -14.98 -5.71
CA THR A 353 0.89 -15.88 -4.70
C THR A 353 -0.06 -15.18 -3.72
N TRP A 354 -0.08 -13.84 -3.72
CA TRP A 354 -1.14 -13.04 -3.10
C TRP A 354 -2.55 -13.37 -3.62
N TYR A 355 -2.69 -13.71 -4.90
CA TYR A 355 -3.99 -14.14 -5.46
C TYR A 355 -4.47 -15.45 -4.84
N ASP A 356 -3.57 -16.39 -4.56
CA ASP A 356 -3.91 -17.68 -3.95
C ASP A 356 -4.38 -17.52 -2.51
N GLN A 357 -3.78 -16.57 -1.78
CA GLN A 357 -4.07 -16.33 -0.36
C GLN A 357 -5.27 -15.41 -0.15
N PHE A 358 -5.41 -14.38 -1.00
CA PHE A 358 -6.29 -13.24 -0.74
C PHE A 358 -7.12 -12.82 -1.96
N GLY A 359 -7.02 -13.49 -3.11
CA GLY A 359 -7.83 -13.18 -4.29
C GLY A 359 -7.57 -11.81 -4.93
N SER A 360 -6.42 -11.19 -4.69
CA SER A 360 -6.00 -9.93 -5.30
C SER A 360 -4.47 -9.84 -5.39
N SER A 361 -3.95 -8.89 -6.18
CA SER A 361 -2.53 -8.52 -6.09
C SER A 361 -2.23 -7.83 -4.75
N GLY A 362 -1.03 -8.05 -4.22
CA GLY A 362 -0.48 -7.29 -3.09
C GLY A 362 0.14 -5.95 -3.50
N CYS A 363 0.10 -5.57 -4.79
CA CYS A 363 0.55 -4.27 -5.28
C CYS A 363 -0.63 -3.35 -5.62
N VAL A 364 -0.55 -2.08 -5.22
CA VAL A 364 -1.55 -1.04 -5.51
C VAL A 364 -1.03 0.04 -6.46
N GLY A 365 0.18 -0.11 -6.98
CA GLY A 365 0.80 0.82 -7.93
C GLY A 365 1.11 2.22 -7.39
N CYS A 366 1.28 2.37 -6.07
CA CYS A 366 1.60 3.65 -5.44
C CYS A 366 3.01 4.18 -5.76
N GLY A 367 3.92 3.34 -6.26
CA GLY A 367 5.29 3.75 -6.62
C GLY A 367 6.28 3.93 -5.47
N ARG A 368 5.85 3.92 -4.19
CA ARG A 368 6.77 4.16 -3.04
C ARG A 368 8.00 3.27 -3.03
N CYS A 369 7.85 1.98 -3.34
CA CYS A 369 8.98 1.04 -3.37
C CYS A 369 10.02 1.36 -4.46
N VAL A 370 9.63 2.08 -5.52
CA VAL A 370 10.53 2.57 -6.58
C VAL A 370 11.25 3.83 -6.08
N VAL A 371 10.49 4.79 -5.55
CA VAL A 371 11.00 6.09 -5.05
C VAL A 371 12.03 5.91 -3.95
N TRP A 372 11.75 5.00 -3.01
CA TRP A 372 12.55 4.82 -1.81
C TRP A 372 13.52 3.64 -1.93
N CYS A 373 13.69 3.05 -3.12
CA CYS A 373 14.76 2.09 -3.34
C CYS A 373 16.09 2.84 -3.50
N PRO A 374 17.06 2.72 -2.57
CA PRO A 374 18.36 3.39 -2.71
C PRO A 374 19.17 2.91 -3.93
N ALA A 375 18.88 1.71 -4.43
CA ALA A 375 19.50 1.14 -5.63
C ALA A 375 18.73 1.48 -6.93
N GLY A 376 17.64 2.24 -6.85
CA GLY A 376 16.85 2.61 -8.04
C GLY A 376 16.13 1.45 -8.73
N ILE A 377 15.91 0.32 -8.06
CA ILE A 377 15.17 -0.83 -8.62
C ILE A 377 13.70 -0.44 -8.80
N ASP A 378 13.20 -0.57 -10.03
CA ASP A 378 11.82 -0.29 -10.40
C ASP A 378 11.07 -1.60 -10.73
N ILE A 379 10.10 -1.96 -9.89
CA ILE A 379 9.33 -3.19 -10.04
C ILE A 379 8.60 -3.29 -11.39
N THR A 380 8.26 -2.16 -12.03
CA THR A 380 7.60 -2.16 -13.35
C THR A 380 8.59 -2.51 -14.45
N GLU A 381 9.83 -2.03 -14.36
CA GLU A 381 10.92 -2.37 -15.27
C GLU A 381 11.31 -3.85 -15.12
N GLU A 382 11.48 -4.34 -13.89
CA GLU A 382 11.80 -5.76 -13.66
C GLU A 382 10.68 -6.68 -14.20
N ALA A 383 9.41 -6.31 -14.02
CA ALA A 383 8.27 -7.09 -14.55
C ALA A 383 8.24 -7.09 -16.08
N ALA A 384 8.56 -5.96 -16.72
CA ALA A 384 8.65 -5.85 -18.16
C ALA A 384 9.80 -6.70 -18.72
N GLU A 385 10.94 -6.75 -18.04
CA GLU A 385 12.09 -7.57 -18.44
C GLU A 385 11.79 -9.07 -18.34
N PHE A 386 11.13 -9.52 -17.26
CA PHE A 386 10.62 -10.91 -17.20
C PHE A 386 9.67 -11.22 -18.36
N HIS A 387 8.80 -10.29 -18.71
CA HIS A 387 7.88 -10.46 -19.85
C HIS A 387 8.63 -10.54 -21.19
N ALA A 388 9.64 -9.69 -21.41
CA ALA A 388 10.46 -9.72 -22.62
C ALA A 388 11.17 -11.06 -22.79
N ARG A 389 11.85 -11.54 -21.73
CA ARG A 389 12.56 -12.82 -21.75
C ARG A 389 11.63 -14.02 -21.95
N ALA A 390 10.42 -13.98 -21.39
CA ALA A 390 9.42 -15.02 -21.63
C ALA A 390 9.07 -15.13 -23.12
N ARG A 391 8.89 -13.98 -23.80
CA ARG A 391 8.61 -13.95 -25.25
C ARG A 391 9.77 -14.43 -26.10
N GLU A 392 11.01 -14.09 -25.72
CA GLU A 392 12.20 -14.58 -26.40
C GLU A 392 12.31 -16.10 -26.31
N ALA A 393 12.09 -16.66 -25.11
CA ALA A 393 12.11 -18.11 -24.89
C ALA A 393 11.02 -18.86 -25.68
N GLU A 394 9.85 -18.25 -25.86
CA GLU A 394 8.78 -18.78 -26.73
C GLU A 394 9.19 -18.71 -28.21
N SER A 395 9.70 -17.57 -28.68
CA SER A 395 10.11 -17.39 -30.08
C SER A 395 11.31 -18.25 -30.51
N GLY A 396 12.24 -18.53 -29.58
CA GLY A 396 13.38 -19.42 -29.82
C GLY A 396 12.99 -20.90 -29.88
N ARG A 397 11.79 -21.26 -29.40
CA ARG A 397 11.21 -22.61 -29.57
C ARG A 397 10.52 -22.78 -30.93
N ASP A 398 10.13 -21.69 -31.59
CA ASP A 398 9.36 -21.69 -32.85
C ASP A 398 10.18 -21.31 -34.11
N GLY A 399 11.51 -21.21 -34.02
CA GLY A 399 12.40 -20.95 -35.17
C GLY A 399 12.62 -22.19 -36.07
N PRO A 400 12.73 -22.04 -37.42
CA PRO A 400 12.80 -23.18 -38.33
C PRO A 400 14.23 -23.70 -38.51
N GLY A 401 14.49 -24.97 -38.16
CA GLY A 401 15.62 -25.73 -38.71
C GLY A 401 16.25 -26.76 -37.77
N GLY A 402 16.03 -28.05 -38.06
CA GLY A 402 16.82 -29.13 -37.47
C GLY A 402 16.29 -30.56 -37.65
N ASP A 403 15.94 -30.97 -38.87
CA ASP A 403 15.79 -32.39 -39.22
C ASP A 403 17.17 -33.09 -39.26
N GLY A 404 17.20 -34.34 -38.78
CA GLY A 404 18.11 -35.37 -39.25
C GLY A 404 19.43 -35.60 -38.52
N ARG A 405 19.45 -36.59 -37.60
CA ARG A 405 20.37 -37.76 -37.68
C ARG A 405 19.99 -38.89 -36.70
N THR A 406 19.31 -39.89 -37.26
CA THR A 406 19.62 -41.34 -37.19
C THR A 406 20.22 -41.94 -35.90
N GLY A 407 19.42 -42.78 -35.23
CA GLY A 407 19.71 -44.22 -35.09
C GLY A 407 20.59 -44.69 -33.93
N SER A 408 19.96 -45.26 -32.90
CA SER A 408 20.20 -46.64 -32.42
C SER A 408 19.24 -46.91 -31.25
N GLY A 409 18.31 -47.85 -31.41
CA GLY A 409 18.48 -49.14 -30.74
C GLY A 409 17.71 -49.16 -29.43
N VAL A 410 16.44 -49.53 -29.49
CA VAL A 410 15.70 -50.01 -28.32
C VAL A 410 16.24 -51.40 -27.98
N PRO A 411 16.64 -51.64 -26.73
CA PRO A 411 16.28 -52.89 -26.09
C PRO A 411 15.43 -52.58 -24.85
N THR A 412 14.19 -53.06 -24.92
CA THR A 412 13.28 -53.16 -23.79
C THR A 412 13.93 -54.01 -22.69
N ALA A 413 14.07 -53.42 -21.50
CA ALA A 413 14.57 -54.09 -20.33
C ALA A 413 13.65 -55.26 -19.93
N ALA A 414 14.26 -56.45 -19.83
CA ALA A 414 13.67 -57.62 -19.22
C ALA A 414 13.46 -57.38 -17.72
N ALA A 415 12.30 -57.82 -17.22
CA ALA A 415 11.96 -57.84 -15.81
C ALA A 415 12.93 -58.76 -15.04
N HIS A 416 13.65 -58.20 -14.07
CA HIS A 416 14.29 -58.98 -13.02
C HIS A 416 13.40 -58.98 -11.78
N ARG A 417 12.78 -60.14 -11.52
CA ARG A 417 12.35 -60.54 -10.18
C ARG A 417 13.59 -60.76 -9.32
N THR A 418 13.60 -60.19 -8.13
CA THR A 418 14.50 -60.56 -7.04
C THR A 418 13.66 -61.19 -5.93
N ASP A 419 13.62 -62.52 -5.93
CA ASP A 419 13.47 -63.31 -4.71
C ASP A 419 14.86 -63.44 -4.07
N GLY A 420 14.94 -63.27 -2.75
CA GLY A 420 16.19 -63.44 -2.01
C GLY A 420 16.05 -63.03 -0.57
N GLY A 421 15.49 -63.93 0.24
CA GLY A 421 15.38 -63.79 1.69
C GLY A 421 16.73 -63.81 2.40
N LEU A 422 16.71 -63.20 3.59
CA LEU A 422 17.65 -63.38 4.71
C LEU A 422 17.66 -64.85 5.19
N PRO A 423 18.68 -65.30 5.95
CA PRO A 423 19.65 -64.51 6.73
C PRO A 423 21.11 -64.60 6.30
#